data_AF-A0A0M9ARA9-F1
#
_entry.id   AF-A0A0M9ARA9-F1
#
_cell.length_a   1.000
_cell.length_b   1.000
_cell.length_c   1.000
_cell.angle_alpha   90.00
_cell.angle_beta   90.00
_cell.angle_gamma   90.00
#
_symmetry.space_group_name_H-M   'P 1'
#
loop_
_entity.id
_entity.type
_entity.pdbx_description
1 polymer ?
#
loop_
_entity_poly.entity_id
_entity_poly.type
_entity_poly.pdbx_seq_one_letter_code
_entity_poly.pdbx_strand_id
1 'polypeptide(L)' 'MGVVRDREHSDGAPTIEGTGIRVEDIASAYEHSGYSPDEITQLYPDLSLGDVHRALAYYYDHIDDFRTSSSEPASA' A
#
# COMPACT_ATOMS: atom_id res chain seq x y z
N MET A 1 13.17 -1.98 4.03
CA MET A 1 12.82 -2.88 2.90
C MET A 1 12.53 -2.04 1.66
N GLY A 2 12.42 -2.66 0.48
CA GLY A 2 11.91 -2.03 -0.76
C GLY A 2 10.44 -2.37 -1.02
N VAL A 3 9.86 -1.73 -2.04
CA VAL A 3 8.55 -2.11 -2.59
C VAL A 3 8.80 -3.05 -3.76
N VAL A 4 8.24 -4.26 -3.72
CA VAL A 4 8.32 -5.26 -4.79
C VAL A 4 6.95 -5.54 -5.39
N ARG A 5 6.95 -5.86 -6.68
CA ARG A 5 5.76 -6.35 -7.39
C ARG A 5 6.02 -7.80 -7.75
N ASP A 6 5.46 -8.70 -6.98
CA ASP A 6 5.54 -10.13 -7.26
C ASP A 6 4.30 -10.53 -8.06
N ARG A 7 4.45 -11.00 -9.31
CA ARG A 7 3.29 -11.32 -10.15
C ARG A 7 2.57 -12.61 -9.72
N GLU A 8 3.25 -13.44 -8.94
CA GLU A 8 2.72 -14.71 -8.46
C GLU A 8 2.01 -14.54 -7.10
N HIS A 9 2.16 -13.38 -6.44
CA HIS A 9 1.57 -13.08 -5.15
C HIS A 9 0.82 -11.73 -5.16
N SER A 10 -0.25 -11.63 -4.37
CA SER A 10 -1.02 -10.38 -4.21
C SER A 10 -1.55 -9.79 -5.54
N ASP A 11 -1.85 -10.64 -6.53
CA ASP A 11 -2.34 -10.24 -7.86
C ASP A 11 -1.39 -9.29 -8.63
N GLY A 12 -0.09 -9.31 -8.31
CA GLY A 12 0.88 -8.36 -8.87
C GLY A 12 0.90 -6.99 -8.19
N ALA A 13 0.14 -6.81 -7.11
CA ALA A 13 0.10 -5.58 -6.36
C ALA A 13 1.47 -5.28 -5.71
N PRO A 14 1.88 -4.00 -5.67
CA PRO A 14 3.09 -3.60 -4.97
C PRO A 14 2.96 -3.88 -3.46
N THR A 15 3.93 -4.61 -2.92
CA THR A 15 4.02 -5.03 -1.52
C THR A 15 5.37 -4.65 -0.92
N ILE A 16 5.43 -4.54 0.41
CA ILE A 16 6.70 -4.37 1.10
C ILE A 16 7.46 -5.70 1.14
N GLU A 17 8.72 -5.65 0.73
CA GLU A 17 9.58 -6.83 0.64
C GLU A 17 9.62 -7.60 1.97
N GLY A 18 9.34 -8.90 1.90
CA GLY A 18 9.43 -9.79 3.05
C GLY A 18 8.24 -9.74 4.01
N THR A 19 7.25 -8.86 3.81
CA THR A 19 6.04 -8.82 4.64
C THR A 19 4.79 -9.28 3.90
N GLY A 20 4.73 -9.06 2.59
CA GLY A 20 3.52 -9.31 1.79
C GLY A 20 2.41 -8.27 2.01
N ILE A 21 2.66 -7.24 2.82
CA ILE A 21 1.71 -6.16 3.07
C ILE A 21 1.66 -5.24 1.84
N ARG A 22 0.46 -5.00 1.33
CA ARG A 22 0.23 -4.20 0.12
C ARG A 22 0.38 -2.71 0.42
N VAL A 23 0.94 -1.98 -0.54
CA VAL A 23 1.06 -0.52 -0.46
C VAL A 23 -0.32 0.15 -0.37
N GLU A 24 -1.32 -0.40 -1.07
CA GLU A 24 -2.71 0.08 -1.01
C GLU A 24 -3.29 0.01 0.42
N ASP A 25 -2.98 -1.03 1.17
CA ASP A 25 -3.49 -1.25 2.52
C ASP A 25 -2.95 -0.18 3.47
N ILE A 26 -1.66 0.12 3.35
CA ILE A 26 -0.98 1.20 4.09
C ILE A 26 -1.54 2.57 3.71
N ALA A 27 -1.72 2.82 2.41
CA ALA A 27 -2.29 4.06 1.92
C ALA A 27 -3.74 4.25 2.37
N SER A 28 -4.53 3.18 2.40
CA SER A 28 -5.91 3.20 2.90
C SER A 28 -5.97 3.48 4.40
N ALA A 29 -5.10 2.85 5.19
CA ALA A 29 -4.99 3.14 6.62
C ALA A 29 -4.65 4.63 6.87
N TYR A 30 -3.75 5.20 6.07
CA TYR A 30 -3.35 6.61 6.20
C TYR A 30 -4.44 7.58 5.72
N GLU A 31 -4.92 7.43 4.48
CA GLU A 31 -5.82 8.39 3.83
C GLU A 31 -7.29 8.21 4.24
N HIS A 32 -7.76 6.96 4.34
CA HIS A 32 -9.17 6.67 4.58
C HIS A 32 -9.49 6.48 6.06
N SER A 33 -8.60 5.81 6.80
CA SER A 33 -8.81 5.57 8.23
C SER A 33 -8.19 6.65 9.12
N GLY A 34 -7.36 7.53 8.56
CA GLY A 34 -6.74 8.65 9.27
C GLY A 34 -5.66 8.23 10.28
N TYR A 35 -5.11 7.02 10.14
CA TYR A 35 -4.04 6.56 11.02
C TYR A 35 -2.74 7.30 10.73
N SER A 36 -2.03 7.69 11.78
CA SER A 36 -0.68 8.23 11.67
C SER A 36 0.29 7.13 11.24
N PRO A 37 1.44 7.47 10.62
CA PRO A 37 2.43 6.47 10.21
C PRO A 37 2.94 5.61 11.36
N ASP A 38 3.04 6.19 12.57
CA ASP A 38 3.36 5.46 13.79
C ASP A 38 2.27 4.43 14.15
N GLU A 39 1.00 4.83 14.11
CA GLU A 39 -0.13 3.93 14.38
C GLU A 39 -0.20 2.78 13.36
N ILE A 40 0.15 3.06 12.10
CA ILE A 40 0.24 2.03 11.06
C ILE A 40 1.32 0.99 11.40
N THR A 41 2.46 1.39 11.98
CA THR A 41 3.46 0.40 12.45
C THR A 41 2.95 -0.46 13.62
N GLN A 42 1.98 0.04 14.40
CA GLN A 42 1.33 -0.75 15.45
C GLN A 42 0.31 -1.74 14.88
N LEU A 43 -0.34 -1.39 13.77
CA LEU A 43 -1.23 -2.29 13.01
C LEU A 43 -0.43 -3.39 12.29
N TYR A 44 0.74 -3.04 11.76
CA TYR A 44 1.63 -3.94 11.04
C TYR A 44 2.99 -4.01 11.73
N PRO A 45 3.16 -4.87 12.76
CA PRO A 45 4.39 -4.92 13.56
C PRO A 45 5.64 -5.34 12.78
N ASP A 46 5.47 -5.95 11.61
CA ASP A 46 6.56 -6.30 10.67
C ASP A 46 7.05 -5.11 9.84
N LEU A 47 6.38 -3.95 9.88
CA LEU A 47 6.79 -2.73 9.18
C LEU A 47 7.54 -1.77 10.11
N SER A 48 8.66 -1.24 9.63
CA SER A 48 9.27 -0.07 10.26
C SER A 48 8.56 1.21 9.80
N LEU A 49 8.69 2.28 10.60
CA LEU A 49 8.21 3.62 10.23
C LEU A 49 8.78 4.07 8.87
N GLY A 50 10.04 3.71 8.58
CA GLY A 50 10.65 3.96 7.29
C GLY A 50 9.98 3.21 6.13
N ASP A 51 9.51 1.98 6.36
CA ASP A 51 8.79 1.19 5.35
C ASP A 51 7.41 1.76 5.09
N VAL A 52 6.71 2.23 6.13
CA VAL A 52 5.42 2.94 6.00
C VAL A 52 5.58 4.20 5.15
N HIS A 53 6.56 5.06 5.46
CA HIS A 53 6.82 6.25 4.65
C HIS A 53 7.23 5.91 3.22
N ARG A 54 7.97 4.82 3.02
CA ARG A 54 8.33 4.35 1.68
C ARG A 54 7.11 3.88 0.89
N ALA A 55 6.21 3.15 1.54
CA ALA A 55 4.94 2.73 0.94
C ALA A 55 4.11 3.93 0.52
N LEU A 56 3.95 4.92 1.41
CA LEU A 56 3.21 6.15 1.12
C LEU A 56 3.86 6.95 -0.01
N ALA A 57 5.18 7.08 -0.02
CA ALA A 57 5.90 7.73 -1.12
C ALA A 57 5.64 7.02 -2.46
N TYR A 58 5.69 5.68 -2.47
CA TYR A 58 5.37 4.88 -3.64
C TYR A 58 3.91 5.05 -4.09
N TYR A 59 2.98 5.06 -3.13
CA TYR A 59 1.57 5.28 -3.39
C TYR A 59 1.32 6.62 -4.06
N TYR A 60 1.89 7.71 -3.56
CA TYR A 60 1.68 9.04 -4.15
C TYR A 60 2.35 9.20 -5.52
N ASP A 61 3.51 8.58 -5.75
CA ASP A 61 4.17 8.56 -7.05
C ASP A 61 3.33 7.80 -8.10
N HIS A 62 2.62 6.76 -7.68
CA HIS A 62 1.79 5.90 -8.52
C HIS A 62 0.28 6.06 -8.27
N ILE A 63 -0.19 7.17 -7.70
CA ILE A 63 -1.56 7.30 -7.20
C ILE A 63 -2.63 7.12 -8.29
N ASP A 64 -2.28 7.40 -9.55
CA ASP A 64 -3.14 7.18 -10.71
C ASP A 64 -3.46 5.69 -10.92
N ASP A 65 -2.47 4.80 -10.72
CA ASP A 65 -2.60 3.33 -10.80
C ASP A 65 -3.59 2.81 -9.74
N PHE A 66 -3.52 3.36 -8.53
CA PHE A 66 -4.42 2.97 -7.43
C PHE A 66 -5.82 3.56 -7.57
N ARG A 67 -5.96 4.77 -8.15
CA ARG A 67 -7.27 5.39 -8.38
C ARG A 67 -8.01 4.79 -9.57
N THR A 68 -7.29 4.36 -10.60
CA THR A 68 -7.90 3.80 -11.82
C THR A 68 -8.49 2.40 -11.59
N SER A 69 -7.90 1.58 -10.71
CA SER A 69 -8.44 0.26 -10.36
C SER A 69 -9.77 0.28 -9.61
N SER A 70 -10.16 1.40 -8.99
CA SER A 70 -11.52 1.58 -8.43
C SER A 70 -12.57 1.95 -9.50
N SER A 71 -12.15 2.15 -10.76
CA SER A 71 -13.04 2.36 -11.89
C SER A 71 -13.28 1.05 -12.64
N GLU A 72 -14.00 0.12 -12.00
CA GLU A 72 -14.98 -0.64 -12.76
C GLU A 72 -16.13 0.31 -13.08
N PRO A 73 -16.36 0.75 -14.33
CA PRO A 73 -17.69 1.20 -14.70
C PRO A 73 -18.58 -0.03 -14.55
N ALA A 74 -19.28 -0.15 -13.42
CA ALA A 74 -20.35 -1.10 -13.24
C ALA A 74 -21.24 -1.04 -14.50
N SER A 75 -21.19 -2.14 -15.26
CA SER A 75 -21.74 -2.26 -16.60
C SER A 75 -23.24 -1.98 -16.63
N ALA A 76 -23.62 -1.22 -17.66
CA ALA A 76 -24.84 -1.27 -18.49
C ALA A 76 -26.20 -1.51 -17.83
#